data_AF-K1PM72-F1
#
_entry.id   AF-K1PM72-F1
#
_cell.length_a   1.000
_cell.length_b   1.000
_cell.length_c   1.000
_cell.angle_alpha   90.00
_cell.angle_beta   90.00
_cell.angle_gamma   90.00
#
_symmetry.space_group_name_H-M   'P 1'
#
loop_
_entity.id
_entity.type
_entity.pdbx_description
1 polymer ?
#
loop_
_entity_poly.entity_id
_entity_poly.type
_entity_poly.pdbx_seq_one_letter_code
_entity_poly.pdbx_strand_id
1 'polypeptide(L)'
;MSAADRRIRKLTPKGLVMFNEQCEKLKSKTAETWAEVEDALVTSGTCAKDFQKIREVERLISVKFKDFCISSEDYKKYLLSQNTEEVFNLLKDLEVSMNKCFSIVKRTSDELKETKFELLETLSHVSSNVSSFQRAKAQAERAKLELIKKEGELLKQKTDIEAKISIVRQEIELISAEADITEEEKIPQPRP
;
A
#
# COMPACT_ATOMS: atom_id res chain seq x y z
N MET A 1 -23.20 -3.65 54.22
CA MET A 1 -24.61 -4.00 53.91
C MET A 1 -24.60 -4.76 52.60
N SER A 2 -24.99 -6.03 52.62
CA SER A 2 -25.05 -6.91 51.43
C SER A 2 -26.05 -6.35 50.41
N ALA A 3 -25.71 -6.40 49.12
CA ALA A 3 -26.53 -5.88 48.01
C ALA A 3 -27.90 -6.58 47.85
N ALA A 4 -28.16 -7.65 48.62
CA ALA A 4 -29.33 -8.50 48.50
C ALA A 4 -30.62 -7.96 49.14
N ASP A 5 -30.59 -6.82 49.85
CA ASP A 5 -31.74 -6.38 50.67
C ASP A 5 -32.39 -5.05 50.22
N ARG A 6 -32.15 -4.63 48.96
CA ARG A 6 -32.86 -3.48 48.38
C ARG A 6 -34.20 -3.96 47.83
N ARG A 7 -35.27 -3.86 48.63
CA ARG A 7 -36.66 -4.12 48.19
C ARG A 7 -36.92 -3.45 46.84
N ILE A 8 -37.38 -4.25 45.87
CA ILE A 8 -37.79 -3.77 44.54
C ILE A 8 -38.82 -2.65 44.73
N ARG A 9 -38.56 -1.48 44.13
CA ARG A 9 -39.41 -0.31 44.29
C ARG A 9 -40.58 -0.40 43.31
N LYS A 10 -41.81 -0.42 43.81
CA LYS A 10 -43.00 -0.22 42.97
C LYS A 10 -43.17 1.27 42.67
N LEU A 11 -43.25 1.62 41.39
CA LEU A 11 -43.50 3.00 40.95
C LEU A 11 -44.97 3.38 41.13
N THR A 12 -45.23 4.65 41.47
CA THR A 12 -46.58 5.22 41.38
C THR A 12 -46.95 5.45 39.91
N PRO A 13 -48.24 5.63 39.57
CA PRO A 13 -48.63 5.91 38.18
C PRO A 13 -47.88 7.10 37.56
N LYS A 14 -47.72 8.19 38.32
CA LYS A 14 -46.91 9.36 37.90
C LYS A 14 -45.42 9.02 37.76
N GLY A 15 -44.89 8.20 38.68
CA GLY A 15 -43.50 7.73 38.62
C GLY A 15 -43.22 6.85 37.40
N LEU A 16 -44.18 6.00 37.02
CA LEU A 16 -44.10 5.15 35.84
C LEU A 16 -44.07 5.97 34.55
N VAL A 17 -44.89 7.02 34.45
CA VAL A 17 -44.89 7.94 33.31
C VAL A 17 -43.51 8.61 33.17
N MET A 18 -42.98 9.21 34.25
CA MET A 18 -41.67 9.86 34.21
C MET A 18 -40.53 8.88 33.90
N PHE A 19 -40.61 7.65 34.40
CA PHE A 19 -39.65 6.59 34.09
C PHE A 19 -39.67 6.25 32.60
N ASN A 20 -40.86 6.05 32.03
CA ASN A 20 -41.00 5.72 30.61
C ASN A 20 -40.52 6.88 29.72
N GLU A 21 -40.88 8.13 30.04
CA GLU A 21 -40.40 9.31 29.32
C GLU A 21 -38.86 9.40 29.31
N GLN A 22 -38.23 9.15 30.45
CA GLN A 22 -36.77 9.20 30.55
C GLN A 22 -36.11 8.02 29.83
N CYS A 23 -36.72 6.82 29.89
CA CYS A 23 -36.27 5.66 29.11
C CYS A 23 -36.32 5.95 27.61
N GLU A 24 -37.43 6.48 27.09
CA GLU A 24 -37.57 6.78 25.67
C GLU A 24 -36.60 7.88 25.23
N LYS A 25 -36.38 8.91 26.05
CA LYS A 25 -35.37 9.93 25.78
C LYS A 25 -33.95 9.36 25.64
N LEU A 26 -33.56 8.48 26.56
CA LEU A 26 -32.23 7.87 26.55
C LEU A 26 -32.10 6.86 25.40
N LYS A 27 -33.14 6.06 25.12
CA LYS A 27 -33.18 5.18 23.95
C LYS A 27 -33.06 5.96 22.64
N SER A 28 -33.78 7.07 22.48
CA SER A 28 -33.69 7.92 21.28
C SER A 28 -32.26 8.39 21.07
N LYS A 29 -31.60 8.91 22.12
CA LYS A 29 -30.21 9.35 22.05
C LYS A 29 -29.25 8.20 21.67
N THR A 30 -29.45 7.02 22.24
CA THR A 30 -28.66 5.82 21.87
C THR A 30 -28.90 5.43 20.40
N ALA A 31 -30.13 5.52 19.91
CA ALA A 31 -30.46 5.22 18.52
C ALA A 31 -29.88 6.27 17.54
N GLU A 32 -29.95 7.55 17.88
CA GLU A 32 -29.36 8.64 17.10
C GLU A 32 -27.84 8.48 16.98
N THR A 33 -27.15 8.23 18.10
CA THR A 33 -25.70 7.99 18.07
C THR A 33 -25.33 6.71 17.34
N TRP A 34 -26.18 5.68 17.34
CA TRP A 34 -25.98 4.49 16.53
C TRP A 34 -26.16 4.77 15.03
N ALA A 35 -27.15 5.57 14.63
CA ALA A 35 -27.33 5.95 13.24
C ALA A 35 -26.09 6.66 12.67
N GLU A 36 -25.44 7.52 13.46
CA GLU A 36 -24.16 8.14 13.06
C GLU A 36 -23.03 7.11 12.89
N VAL A 37 -23.04 6.03 13.67
CA VAL A 37 -22.11 4.91 13.49
C VAL A 37 -22.44 4.16 12.21
N GLU A 38 -23.71 3.86 11.94
CA GLU A 38 -24.15 3.20 10.71
C GLU A 38 -23.74 3.98 9.47
N ASP A 39 -23.91 5.30 9.46
CA ASP A 39 -23.47 6.16 8.35
C ASP A 39 -21.95 6.06 8.12
N ALA A 40 -21.16 6.02 9.20
CA ALA A 40 -19.71 5.83 9.11
C ALA A 40 -19.33 4.42 8.60
N LEU A 41 -20.07 3.39 9.02
CA LEU A 41 -19.89 2.02 8.55
C LEU A 41 -20.24 1.87 7.07
N VAL A 42 -21.32 2.49 6.59
CA VAL A 42 -21.68 2.52 5.17
C VAL A 42 -20.59 3.20 4.35
N THR A 43 -20.06 4.31 4.86
CA THR A 43 -18.94 5.02 4.21
C THR A 43 -17.72 4.13 4.08
N SER A 44 -17.47 3.23 5.04
CA SER A 44 -16.35 2.28 4.98
C SER A 44 -16.40 1.33 3.79
N GLY A 45 -17.60 0.92 3.36
CA GLY A 45 -17.78 0.09 2.16
C GLY A 45 -17.44 0.82 0.85
N THR A 46 -17.35 2.15 0.88
CA THR A 46 -16.97 2.98 -0.27
C THR A 46 -15.48 3.34 -0.29
N CYS A 47 -14.73 2.93 0.75
CA CYS A 47 -13.28 3.05 0.76
C CYS A 47 -12.72 2.14 -0.34
N ALA A 48 -12.44 2.73 -1.50
CA ALA A 48 -11.58 2.12 -2.50
C ALA A 48 -10.20 1.78 -1.88
N LYS A 49 -9.30 1.21 -2.68
CA LYS A 49 -7.89 0.91 -2.34
C LYS A 49 -7.02 2.16 -2.03
N ASP A 50 -7.57 3.10 -1.26
CA ASP A 50 -7.01 4.38 -0.85
C ASP A 50 -6.75 4.34 0.66
N PHE A 51 -5.47 4.31 1.00
CA PHE A 51 -5.00 4.18 2.37
C PHE A 51 -5.38 5.38 3.26
N GLN A 52 -5.49 6.58 2.70
CA GLN A 52 -5.84 7.78 3.46
C GLN A 52 -7.32 7.75 3.82
N LYS A 53 -8.19 7.37 2.88
CA LYS A 53 -9.62 7.20 3.13
C LYS A 53 -9.91 6.11 4.15
N ILE A 54 -9.22 4.97 4.06
CA ILE A 54 -9.34 3.89 5.06
C ILE A 54 -9.04 4.42 6.46
N ARG A 55 -7.92 5.14 6.64
CA ARG A 55 -7.56 5.72 7.95
C ARG A 55 -8.57 6.75 8.45
N GLU A 56 -9.10 7.58 7.56
CA GLU A 56 -10.10 8.58 7.91
C GLU A 56 -11.40 7.92 8.41
N VAL A 57 -11.86 6.89 7.71
CA VAL A 57 -13.06 6.15 8.10
C VAL A 57 -12.85 5.32 9.36
N GLU A 58 -11.69 4.66 9.53
CA GLU A 58 -11.33 4.00 10.80
C GLU A 58 -11.45 4.97 11.99
N ARG A 59 -10.93 6.19 11.84
CA ARG A 59 -11.00 7.23 12.85
C ARG A 59 -12.44 7.69 13.09
N LEU A 60 -13.21 7.89 12.02
CA LEU A 60 -14.60 8.33 12.12
C LEU A 60 -15.45 7.29 12.87
N ILE A 61 -15.38 6.01 12.47
CA ILE A 61 -16.07 4.91 13.16
C ILE A 61 -15.68 4.90 14.64
N SER A 62 -14.39 5.02 14.96
CA SER A 62 -13.91 4.99 16.35
C SER A 62 -14.48 6.13 17.19
N VAL A 63 -14.56 7.34 16.63
CA VAL A 63 -15.13 8.51 17.33
C VAL A 63 -16.63 8.33 17.54
N LYS A 64 -17.39 8.04 16.49
CA LYS A 64 -18.84 7.87 16.57
C LYS A 64 -19.24 6.71 17.47
N PHE A 65 -18.48 5.62 17.41
CA PHE A 65 -18.74 4.47 18.25
C PHE A 65 -18.48 4.75 19.74
N LYS A 66 -17.52 5.62 20.06
CA LYS A 66 -17.30 6.10 21.42
C LYS A 66 -18.50 6.90 21.94
N ASP A 67 -19.08 7.77 21.12
CA ASP A 67 -20.25 8.58 21.49
C ASP A 67 -21.49 7.68 21.72
N PHE A 68 -21.66 6.65 20.90
CA PHE A 68 -22.66 5.59 21.10
C PHE A 68 -22.43 4.82 22.42
N CYS A 69 -21.19 4.42 22.72
CA CYS A 69 -20.85 3.74 23.96
C CYS A 69 -21.20 4.59 25.19
N ILE A 70 -20.90 5.90 25.15
CA ILE A 70 -21.23 6.83 26.24
C ILE A 70 -22.75 6.93 26.42
N SER A 71 -23.51 7.12 25.35
CA SER A 71 -24.97 7.24 25.41
C SER A 71 -25.62 5.95 25.92
N SER A 72 -25.12 4.78 25.50
CA SER A 72 -25.58 3.48 25.98
C SER A 72 -25.26 3.26 27.46
N GLU A 73 -24.08 3.67 27.91
CA GLU A 73 -23.68 3.56 29.31
C GLU A 73 -24.49 4.50 30.21
N ASP A 74 -24.80 5.71 29.75
CA ASP A 74 -25.71 6.63 30.45
C ASP A 74 -27.10 6.01 30.60
N TYR A 75 -27.61 5.36 29.55
CA TYR A 75 -28.89 4.64 29.61
C TYR A 75 -28.84 3.49 30.61
N LYS A 76 -27.79 2.66 30.55
CA LYS A 76 -27.57 1.55 31.48
C LYS A 76 -27.49 2.02 32.93
N LYS A 77 -26.75 3.09 33.22
CA LYS A 77 -26.65 3.68 34.57
C LYS A 77 -28.00 4.17 35.07
N TYR A 78 -28.80 4.81 34.21
CA TYR A 78 -30.15 5.21 34.55
C TYR A 78 -31.00 4.00 34.94
N LEU A 79 -31.04 2.96 34.11
CA LEU A 79 -31.79 1.73 34.39
C LEU A 79 -31.38 1.10 35.73
N LEU A 80 -30.08 0.93 35.97
CA LEU A 80 -29.55 0.38 37.22
C LEU A 80 -29.92 1.21 38.47
N SER A 81 -30.17 2.52 38.31
CA SER A 81 -30.56 3.40 39.43
C SER A 81 -32.01 3.23 39.89
N GLN A 82 -32.89 2.70 39.03
CA GLN A 82 -34.34 2.70 39.30
C GLN A 82 -34.77 1.53 40.21
N ASN A 83 -34.02 0.42 40.24
CA ASN A 83 -34.25 -0.75 41.10
C ASN A 83 -35.72 -1.26 41.06
N THR A 84 -36.30 -1.32 39.87
CA THR A 84 -37.66 -1.85 39.62
C THR A 84 -37.59 -3.16 38.84
N GLU A 85 -38.70 -3.88 38.76
CA GLU A 85 -38.76 -5.18 38.07
C GLU A 85 -38.67 -5.02 36.53
N GLU A 86 -39.25 -3.93 36.02
CA GLU A 86 -39.27 -3.57 34.59
C GLU A 86 -37.87 -3.28 34.04
N VAL A 87 -36.95 -2.84 34.89
CA VAL A 87 -35.54 -2.57 34.55
C VAL A 87 -34.82 -3.83 34.05
N PHE A 88 -35.15 -5.00 34.59
CA PHE A 88 -34.41 -6.23 34.29
C PHE A 88 -34.53 -6.61 32.81
N ASN A 89 -35.74 -6.53 32.26
CA ASN A 89 -35.98 -6.81 30.84
C ASN A 89 -35.29 -5.77 29.95
N LEU A 90 -35.40 -4.49 30.30
CA LEU A 90 -34.75 -3.40 29.53
C LEU A 90 -33.22 -3.51 29.53
N LEU A 91 -32.61 -3.91 30.65
CA LEU A 91 -31.17 -4.14 30.72
C LEU A 91 -30.74 -5.32 29.84
N LYS A 92 -31.51 -6.41 29.84
CA LYS A 92 -31.25 -7.56 28.98
C LYS A 92 -31.35 -7.20 27.49
N ASP A 93 -32.39 -6.47 27.11
CA ASP A 93 -32.57 -6.01 25.73
C ASP A 93 -31.45 -5.06 25.29
N LEU A 94 -31.05 -4.15 26.18
CA LEU A 94 -29.92 -3.24 25.94
C LEU A 94 -28.61 -4.01 25.74
N GLU A 95 -28.33 -5.01 26.59
CA GLU A 95 -27.13 -5.85 26.48
C GLU A 95 -27.08 -6.62 25.15
N VAL A 96 -28.19 -7.25 24.77
CA VAL A 96 -28.30 -7.96 23.48
C VAL A 96 -28.05 -7.01 22.31
N SER A 97 -28.68 -5.82 22.35
CA SER A 97 -28.50 -4.80 21.31
C SER A 97 -27.06 -4.30 21.23
N MET A 98 -26.44 -3.96 22.37
CA MET A 98 -25.06 -3.50 22.43
C MET A 98 -24.10 -4.56 21.89
N ASN A 99 -24.24 -5.82 22.29
CA ASN A 99 -23.40 -6.92 21.81
C ASN A 99 -23.47 -7.09 20.28
N LYS A 100 -24.67 -6.91 19.70
CA LYS A 100 -24.85 -6.89 18.25
C LYS A 100 -24.10 -5.72 17.61
N CYS A 101 -24.25 -4.51 18.16
CA CYS A 101 -23.56 -3.31 17.68
C CYS A 101 -22.03 -3.47 17.73
N PHE A 102 -21.48 -3.94 18.86
CA PHE A 102 -20.06 -4.25 19.02
C PHE A 102 -19.56 -5.24 17.97
N SER A 103 -20.33 -6.29 17.71
CA SER A 103 -19.95 -7.32 16.74
C SER A 103 -19.86 -6.77 15.32
N ILE A 104 -20.78 -5.87 14.93
CA ILE A 104 -20.78 -5.21 13.62
C ILE A 104 -19.55 -4.30 13.47
N VAL A 105 -19.30 -3.44 14.46
CA VAL A 105 -18.17 -2.50 14.42
C VAL A 105 -16.84 -3.26 14.44
N LYS A 106 -16.72 -4.32 15.25
CA LYS A 106 -15.53 -5.16 15.29
C LYS A 106 -15.25 -5.80 13.94
N ARG A 107 -16.26 -6.44 13.32
CA ARG A 107 -16.12 -7.07 12.00
C ARG A 107 -15.61 -6.05 10.96
N THR A 108 -16.26 -4.89 10.90
CA THR A 108 -15.88 -3.84 9.94
C THR A 108 -14.46 -3.33 10.20
N SER A 109 -14.07 -3.17 11.47
CA SER A 109 -12.70 -2.78 11.81
C SER A 109 -11.67 -3.82 11.39
N ASP A 110 -11.99 -5.11 11.49
CA ASP A 110 -11.07 -6.17 11.08
C ASP A 110 -10.97 -6.25 9.54
N GLU A 111 -12.06 -6.06 8.81
CA GLU A 111 -12.08 -5.95 7.34
C GLU A 111 -11.25 -4.75 6.83
N LEU A 112 -11.35 -3.59 7.51
CA LEU A 112 -10.54 -2.41 7.18
C LEU A 112 -9.05 -2.65 7.42
N LYS A 113 -8.69 -3.36 8.50
CA LYS A 113 -7.30 -3.74 8.76
C LYS A 113 -6.76 -4.70 7.70
N GLU A 114 -7.54 -5.71 7.32
CA GLU A 114 -7.17 -6.66 6.28
C GLU A 114 -6.89 -5.95 4.96
N THR A 115 -7.84 -5.11 4.52
CA THR A 115 -7.68 -4.28 3.31
C THR A 115 -6.40 -3.42 3.37
N LYS A 116 -6.13 -2.83 4.53
CA LYS A 116 -4.93 -2.02 4.76
C LYS A 116 -3.64 -2.85 4.66
N PHE A 117 -3.63 -4.08 5.18
CA PHE A 117 -2.49 -5.00 5.06
C PHE A 117 -2.26 -5.42 3.61
N GLU A 118 -3.31 -5.79 2.88
CA GLU A 118 -3.22 -6.14 1.46
C GLU A 118 -2.64 -5.00 0.61
N LEU A 119 -3.02 -3.75 0.90
CA LEU A 119 -2.47 -2.58 0.21
C LEU A 119 -0.97 -2.40 0.49
N LEU A 120 -0.55 -2.58 1.73
CA LEU A 120 0.86 -2.49 2.12
C LEU A 120 1.69 -3.60 1.47
N GLU A 121 1.17 -4.82 1.41
CA GLU A 121 1.81 -5.95 0.73
C GLU A 121 1.94 -5.69 -0.78
N THR A 122 0.86 -5.22 -1.42
CA THR A 122 0.88 -4.84 -2.84
C THR A 122 1.93 -3.76 -3.14
N LEU A 123 2.00 -2.72 -2.30
CA LEU A 123 3.00 -1.65 -2.43
C LEU A 123 4.44 -2.19 -2.27
N SER A 124 4.65 -3.12 -1.34
CA SER A 124 5.95 -3.77 -1.12
C SER A 124 6.40 -4.57 -2.36
N HIS A 125 5.49 -5.33 -2.96
CA HIS A 125 5.78 -6.08 -4.18
C HIS A 125 6.07 -5.17 -5.38
N VAL A 126 5.28 -4.11 -5.56
CA VAL A 126 5.52 -3.13 -6.64
C VAL A 126 6.89 -2.46 -6.46
N SER A 127 7.22 -2.02 -5.25
CA SER A 127 8.53 -1.43 -4.94
C SER A 127 9.69 -2.38 -5.26
N SER A 128 9.54 -3.65 -4.88
CA SER A 128 10.54 -4.68 -5.15
C SER A 128 10.74 -4.91 -6.65
N ASN A 129 9.66 -4.96 -7.43
CA ASN A 129 9.69 -5.13 -8.88
C ASN A 129 10.27 -3.92 -9.62
N VAL A 130 9.98 -2.70 -9.16
CA VAL A 130 10.61 -1.49 -9.72
C VAL A 130 12.12 -1.52 -9.48
N SER A 131 12.56 -1.93 -8.28
CA SER A 131 13.99 -2.03 -7.95
C SER A 131 14.72 -3.07 -8.81
N SER A 132 14.08 -4.21 -9.10
CA SER A 132 14.68 -5.29 -9.90
C SER A 132 14.75 -4.89 -11.37
N PHE A 133 13.69 -4.26 -11.89
CA PHE A 133 13.67 -3.70 -13.24
C PHE A 133 14.74 -2.63 -13.45
N GLN A 134 14.90 -1.70 -12.49
CA GLN A 134 15.94 -0.67 -12.56
C GLN A 134 17.35 -1.27 -12.54
N ARG A 135 17.59 -2.30 -11.72
CA ARG A 135 18.87 -3.03 -11.71
C ARG A 135 19.15 -3.74 -13.04
N ALA A 136 18.16 -4.42 -13.60
CA ALA A 136 18.29 -5.09 -14.88
C ALA A 136 18.60 -4.10 -16.02
N LYS A 137 17.91 -2.95 -16.05
CA LYS A 137 18.18 -1.88 -17.02
C LYS A 137 19.61 -1.32 -16.87
N ALA A 138 20.06 -1.09 -15.65
CA ALA A 138 21.42 -0.61 -15.40
C ALA A 138 22.50 -1.61 -15.83
N GLN A 139 22.27 -2.92 -15.64
CA GLN A 139 23.17 -3.96 -16.13
C GLN A 139 23.21 -4.03 -17.65
N ALA A 140 22.05 -3.91 -18.33
CA ALA A 140 21.99 -3.90 -19.79
C ALA A 140 22.74 -2.69 -20.40
N GLU A 141 22.57 -1.51 -19.83
CA GLU A 141 23.31 -0.31 -20.25
C GLU A 141 24.83 -0.47 -20.07
N ARG A 142 25.28 -1.04 -18.94
CA ARG A 142 26.71 -1.33 -18.72
C ARG A 142 27.26 -2.30 -19.76
N ALA A 143 26.55 -3.39 -20.05
CA ALA A 143 26.96 -4.36 -21.07
C ALA A 143 27.07 -3.72 -22.46
N LYS A 144 26.15 -2.82 -22.81
CA LYS A 144 26.19 -2.07 -24.07
C LYS A 144 27.42 -1.16 -24.15
N LEU A 145 27.75 -0.45 -23.07
CA LEU A 145 28.95 0.40 -23.01
C LEU A 145 30.24 -0.41 -23.13
N GLU A 146 30.31 -1.60 -22.53
CA GLU A 146 31.46 -2.50 -22.70
C GLU A 146 31.63 -2.99 -24.14
N LEU A 147 30.53 -3.29 -24.84
CA LEU A 147 30.58 -3.67 -26.25
C LEU A 147 31.08 -2.52 -27.13
N ILE A 148 30.56 -1.30 -26.92
CA ILE A 148 31.02 -0.10 -27.66
C ILE A 148 32.52 0.13 -27.43
N LYS A 149 33.00 -0.05 -26.19
CA LYS A 149 34.42 0.09 -25.86
C LYS A 149 35.27 -0.94 -26.62
N LYS A 150 34.86 -2.21 -26.62
CA LYS A 150 35.55 -3.28 -27.37
C LYS A 150 35.54 -3.03 -28.87
N GLU A 151 34.41 -2.56 -29.43
CA GLU A 151 34.29 -2.20 -30.83
C GLU A 151 35.25 -1.07 -31.22
N GLY A 152 35.38 -0.04 -30.38
CA GLY A 152 36.36 1.03 -30.58
C GLY A 152 37.82 0.55 -30.53
N GLU A 153 38.14 -0.36 -29.61
CA GLU A 153 39.48 -0.99 -29.54
C GLU A 153 39.78 -1.82 -30.80
N LEU A 154 38.81 -2.58 -31.30
CA LEU A 154 38.93 -3.34 -32.55
C LEU A 154 39.09 -2.42 -33.76
N LEU A 155 38.36 -1.31 -33.81
CA LEU A 155 38.48 -0.33 -34.90
C LEU A 155 39.89 0.25 -34.96
N LYS A 156 40.48 0.57 -33.80
CA LYS A 156 41.86 1.05 -33.70
C LYS A 156 42.87 0.00 -34.18
N GLN A 157 42.70 -1.26 -33.76
CA GLN A 157 43.55 -2.36 -34.25
C GLN A 157 43.43 -2.54 -35.76
N LYS A 158 42.22 -2.41 -36.31
CA LYS A 158 41.96 -2.50 -37.75
C LYS A 158 42.71 -1.40 -38.50
N THR A 159 42.65 -0.14 -38.05
CA THR A 159 43.36 0.96 -38.70
C THR A 159 44.88 0.78 -38.62
N ASP A 160 45.40 0.27 -37.50
CA ASP A 160 46.83 -0.02 -37.35
C ASP A 160 47.29 -1.13 -38.32
N ILE A 161 46.46 -2.15 -38.53
CA ILE A 161 46.73 -3.23 -39.50
C ILE A 161 46.66 -2.69 -40.93
N GLU A 162 45.65 -1.88 -41.27
CA GLU A 162 45.52 -1.27 -42.61
C GLU A 162 46.72 -0.37 -42.95
N ALA A 163 47.20 0.42 -41.99
CA ALA A 163 48.41 1.23 -42.15
C ALA A 163 49.65 0.36 -42.42
N LYS A 164 49.83 -0.72 -41.66
CA LYS A 164 50.94 -1.67 -41.88
C LYS A 164 50.86 -2.35 -43.25
N ILE A 165 49.67 -2.75 -43.69
CA ILE A 165 49.47 -3.33 -45.03
C ILE A 165 49.84 -2.32 -46.12
N SER A 166 49.46 -1.04 -45.95
CA SER A 166 49.81 0.00 -46.92
C SER A 166 51.33 0.22 -47.02
N ILE A 167 52.04 0.22 -45.89
CA ILE A 167 53.51 0.32 -45.86
C ILE A 167 54.14 -0.86 -46.62
N VAL A 168 53.73 -2.09 -46.31
CA VAL A 168 54.25 -3.29 -46.98
C VAL A 168 53.98 -3.26 -48.49
N ARG A 169 52.82 -2.78 -48.93
CA ARG A 169 52.53 -2.63 -50.37
C ARG A 169 53.46 -1.63 -51.04
N GLN A 170 53.73 -0.50 -50.41
CA GLN A 170 54.67 0.50 -50.93
C GLN A 170 56.10 -0.05 -50.98
N GLU A 171 56.52 -0.81 -49.97
CA GLU A 171 57.83 -1.49 -49.98
C GLU A 171 57.94 -2.49 -51.14
N ILE A 172 56.90 -3.29 -51.41
CA ILE A 172 56.86 -4.21 -52.55
C ILE A 172 56.95 -3.45 -53.89
N GLU A 173 56.22 -2.34 -54.03
CA GLU A 173 56.27 -1.51 -55.24
C GLU A 173 57.68 -0.94 -55.47
N LEU A 174 58.32 -0.41 -54.43
CA LEU A 174 59.70 0.11 -54.49
C LEU A 174 60.71 -0.97 -54.87
N ILE A 175 60.61 -2.16 -54.27
CA ILE A 175 61.49 -3.30 -54.60
C ILE A 175 61.29 -3.73 -56.07
N SER A 176 60.05 -3.73 -56.58
CA SER A 176 59.80 -4.05 -57.99
C SER A 176 60.37 -3.00 -58.94
N ALA A 177 60.25 -1.72 -58.60
CA ALA A 177 60.80 -0.62 -59.40
C ALA A 177 62.33 -0.63 -59.41
N GLU A 178 62.99 -0.97 -58.28
CA GLU A 178 64.44 -1.15 -58.23
C GLU A 178 64.92 -2.35 -59.06
N ALA A 179 64.14 -3.43 -59.11
CA ALA A 179 64.43 -4.59 -59.96
C ALA A 179 64.31 -4.24 -61.46
N ASP A 180 63.31 -3.44 -61.85
CA ASP A 180 63.14 -2.98 -63.24
C ASP A 180 64.29 -2.04 -63.68
N ILE A 181 64.79 -1.17 -62.79
CA ILE A 181 65.95 -0.30 -63.07
C ILE A 181 67.25 -1.10 -63.25
N THR A 182 67.42 -2.21 -62.52
CA THR A 182 68.61 -3.06 -62.64
C THR A 182 68.60 -3.95 -63.89
N GLU A 183 67.45 -4.18 -64.53
CA GLU A 183 67.38 -4.84 -65.84
C GLU A 183 67.66 -3.89 -67.02
N GLU A 184 67.34 -2.60 -66.92
CA GLU A 184 67.65 -1.60 -67.97
C GLU A 184 69.15 -1.22 -68.04
N GLU A 185 69.93 -1.45 -66.99
CA GLU A 185 71.37 -1.11 -66.95
C GLU A 185 72.29 -2.20 -67.57
N LYS A 186 71.75 -3.12 -68.37
CA LYS A 186 72.53 -4.11 -69.13
C LYS A 186 72.85 -3.57 -70.54
N ILE A 187 73.80 -2.64 -70.61
CA ILE A 187 74.38 -2.14 -71.88
C ILE A 187 74.95 -3.33 -72.68
N PRO A 188 74.57 -3.54 -73.96
CA PRO A 188 75.15 -4.60 -74.77
C PRO A 188 76.60 -4.25 -75.11
N GLN A 189 77.54 -5.11 -74.70
CA GLN A 189 78.94 -5.01 -75.14
C GLN A 189 79.00 -5.16 -76.68
N PRO A 190 79.76 -4.30 -77.39
CA PRO A 190 80.01 -4.52 -78.81
C PRO A 190 80.95 -5.72 -78.98
N ARG A 191 80.64 -6.57 -79.95
CA ARG A 191 81.42 -7.72 -80.41
C ARG A 191 81.80 -7.48 -81.88
N PRO A 192 82.90 -8.03 -82.42
CA PRO A 192 84.25 -8.27 -81.87
C PRO A 192 85.28 -7.22 -82.33
#